data_AF-A0A971I9C6-F1
#
_entry.id   AF-A0A971I9C6-F1
#
_cell.length_a   1.000
_cell.length_b   1.000
_cell.length_c   1.000
_cell.angle_alpha   90.00
_cell.angle_beta   90.00
_cell.angle_gamma   90.00
#
_symmetry.space_group_name_H-M   'P 1'
#
loop_
_entity.id
_entity.type
_entity.pdbx_description
1 polymer ?
#
loop_
_entity_poly.entity_id
_entity_poly.type
_entity_poly.pdbx_seq_one_letter_code
_entity_poly.pdbx_strand_id
1 'polypeptide(L)'
;MPLLDRLGKSRQHLTQPQDIALHLERLLNTRRGTVPQNKTLGLNKIPSLGANNDPELLAQLAAASLEQIKHLEPRLKQPRFQQEQNKLLLMAELADGSPIQLSFQLDNNQLLRIQPVATSAREALSYV
;
A
#
# COMPACT_ATOMS: atom_id res chain seq x y z
N MET A 1 12.29 -25.82 8.02
CA MET A 1 11.08 -25.08 7.57
C MET A 1 10.39 -24.49 8.80
N PRO A 2 10.48 -23.18 9.09
CA PRO A 2 9.84 -22.58 10.25
C PRO A 2 8.68 -21.67 9.80
N LEU A 3 7.49 -22.24 9.63
CA LEU A 3 6.24 -21.48 9.46
C LEU A 3 5.31 -21.59 10.69
N LEU A 4 5.69 -22.37 11.71
CA LEU A 4 4.84 -22.67 12.88
C LEU A 4 5.19 -21.87 14.16
N ASP A 5 6.28 -21.10 14.17
CA ASP A 5 6.79 -20.42 15.38
C ASP A 5 6.14 -19.06 15.71
N ARG A 6 5.00 -18.74 15.09
CA ARG A 6 4.30 -17.46 15.30
C ARG A 6 3.05 -17.54 16.19
N LEU A 7 2.77 -18.69 16.80
CA LEU A 7 1.65 -18.86 17.75
C LEU A 7 1.97 -18.38 19.18
N GLY A 8 3.23 -18.07 19.49
CA GLY A 8 3.69 -17.68 20.84
C GLY A 8 4.07 -16.21 21.03
N LYS A 9 3.95 -15.36 20.00
CA LYS A 9 4.19 -13.92 20.16
C LYS A 9 2.88 -13.26 20.54
N SER A 10 2.89 -12.53 21.66
CA SER A 10 1.82 -11.63 22.11
C SER A 10 1.19 -10.98 20.88
N ARG A 11 -0.13 -11.05 20.75
CA ARG A 11 -0.90 -10.30 19.75
C ARG A 11 -0.55 -8.82 19.95
N GLN A 12 0.53 -8.35 19.35
CA GLN A 12 0.73 -6.93 19.14
C GLN A 12 -0.44 -6.56 18.25
N HIS A 13 -1.47 -5.97 18.87
CA HIS A 13 -2.60 -5.43 18.15
C HIS A 13 -2.03 -4.42 17.18
N LEU A 14 -1.90 -4.83 15.92
CA LEU A 14 -1.54 -3.92 14.85
C LEU A 14 -2.55 -2.79 14.90
N THR A 15 -2.07 -1.55 14.88
CA THR A 15 -2.97 -0.41 14.76
C THR A 15 -3.71 -0.53 13.42
N GLN A 16 -4.92 0.02 13.33
CA GLN A 16 -5.71 -0.03 12.10
C GLN A 16 -4.92 0.43 10.84
N PRO A 17 -4.08 1.48 10.90
CA PRO A 17 -3.21 1.85 9.78
C PRO A 17 -2.17 0.78 9.41
N GLN A 18 -1.61 0.07 10.39
CA GLN A 18 -0.64 -1.00 10.17
C GLN A 18 -1.29 -2.24 9.53
N ASP A 19 -2.50 -2.59 9.97
CA ASP A 19 -3.26 -3.69 9.39
C ASP A 19 -3.61 -3.42 7.92
N ILE A 20 -4.07 -2.20 7.61
CA ILE A 20 -4.33 -1.76 6.23
C ILE A 20 -3.05 -1.79 5.40
N ALA A 21 -1.94 -1.24 5.92
CA ALA A 21 -0.67 -1.24 5.23
C ALA A 21 -0.20 -2.68 4.89
N LEU A 22 -0.30 -3.60 5.85
CA LEU A 22 0.06 -5.00 5.65
C LEU A 22 -0.88 -5.70 4.65
N HIS A 23 -2.17 -5.39 4.68
CA HIS A 23 -3.13 -5.95 3.72
C HIS A 23 -2.82 -5.48 2.29
N LEU A 24 -2.61 -4.16 2.11
CA LEU A 24 -2.23 -3.60 0.81
C LEU A 24 -0.89 -4.14 0.33
N GLU A 25 0.07 -4.34 1.23
CA GLU A 25 1.37 -4.91 0.89
C GLU A 25 1.21 -6.31 0.31
N ARG A 26 0.40 -7.16 0.94
CA ARG A 26 0.12 -8.51 0.43
C ARG A 26 -0.61 -8.48 -0.90
N LEU A 27 -1.59 -7.59 -1.02
CA LEU A 27 -2.43 -7.47 -2.20
C LEU A 27 -1.62 -7.05 -3.43
N LEU A 28 -0.82 -6.00 -3.31
CA LEU A 28 -0.08 -5.42 -4.42
C LEU A 28 1.16 -6.24 -4.78
N ASN A 29 1.74 -6.96 -3.81
CA ASN A 29 2.80 -7.93 -4.09
C ASN A 29 2.28 -9.25 -4.66
N THR A 30 0.97 -9.50 -4.62
CA THR A 30 0.39 -10.69 -5.25
C THR A 30 0.35 -10.48 -6.76
N ARG A 31 0.88 -11.46 -7.50
CA ARG A 31 0.85 -11.44 -8.96
C ARG A 31 -0.55 -11.79 -9.47
N ARG A 32 -1.06 -11.01 -10.42
CA ARG A 32 -2.37 -11.28 -11.02
C ARG A 32 -2.45 -12.69 -11.60
N GLY A 33 -3.53 -13.39 -11.28
CA GLY A 33 -3.80 -14.75 -11.75
C GLY A 33 -3.19 -15.87 -10.90
N THR A 34 -2.42 -15.57 -9.84
CA THR A 34 -1.87 -16.62 -8.96
C THR A 34 -2.85 -17.10 -7.90
N VAL A 35 -3.92 -16.33 -7.61
CA VAL A 35 -4.96 -16.73 -6.67
C VAL A 35 -6.04 -17.53 -7.42
N PRO A 36 -6.20 -18.84 -7.16
CA PRO A 36 -7.11 -19.69 -7.94
C PRO A 36 -8.58 -19.24 -7.88
N GLN A 37 -8.99 -18.74 -6.71
CA GLN A 37 -10.36 -18.29 -6.43
C GLN A 37 -10.65 -16.89 -6.99
N ASN A 38 -9.62 -16.08 -7.23
CA ASN A 38 -9.78 -14.72 -7.74
C ASN A 38 -8.63 -14.34 -8.68
N LYS A 39 -8.84 -14.57 -9.97
CA LYS A 39 -7.83 -14.30 -11.02
C LYS A 39 -7.60 -12.81 -11.29
N THR A 40 -8.46 -11.92 -10.80
CA THR A 40 -8.32 -10.46 -10.98
C THR A 40 -7.53 -9.80 -9.86
N LEU A 41 -7.28 -10.53 -8.76
CA LEU A 41 -6.52 -10.05 -7.61
C LEU A 41 -5.04 -9.91 -7.95
N GLY A 42 -4.47 -8.75 -7.59
CA GLY A 42 -3.04 -8.50 -7.69
C GLY A 42 -2.64 -7.68 -8.90
N LEU A 43 -1.35 -7.34 -8.99
CA LEU A 43 -0.80 -6.55 -10.08
C LEU A 43 -0.24 -7.45 -11.19
N ASN A 44 -0.40 -7.04 -12.45
CA ASN A 44 0.14 -7.77 -13.62
C ASN A 44 1.66 -7.83 -13.59
N LYS A 45 2.28 -6.70 -13.27
CA LYS A 45 3.71 -6.53 -12.98
C LYS A 45 3.79 -5.45 -11.91
N ILE A 46 4.64 -5.65 -10.91
CA ILE A 46 5.18 -4.55 -10.13
C ILE A 46 6.28 -3.97 -11.02
N PRO A 47 6.15 -2.74 -11.54
CA PRO A 47 7.25 -2.09 -12.23
C PRO A 47 8.50 -2.19 -11.36
N SER A 48 9.59 -2.71 -11.90
CA SER A 48 10.89 -2.65 -11.24
C SER A 48 11.26 -1.17 -11.12
N LEU A 49 10.89 -0.50 -10.02
CA LEU A 49 11.28 0.89 -9.75
C LEU A 49 12.82 1.03 -9.60
N GLY A 50 13.53 -0.09 -9.55
CA GLY A 50 14.96 -0.20 -9.27
C GLY A 50 15.93 0.13 -10.40
N ALA A 51 15.60 1.04 -11.33
CA ALA A 51 16.64 1.52 -12.26
C ALA A 51 16.68 3.03 -12.42
N ASN A 52 15.56 3.72 -12.67
CA ASN A 52 15.64 5.11 -13.17
C ASN A 52 14.66 6.11 -12.55
N ASN A 53 13.92 5.80 -11.47
CA ASN A 53 12.88 6.71 -10.92
C ASN A 53 12.00 7.32 -12.03
N ASP A 54 11.64 6.51 -13.03
CA ASP A 54 10.91 7.00 -14.18
C ASP A 54 9.51 7.45 -13.73
N PRO A 55 9.17 8.75 -13.85
CA PRO A 55 7.89 9.27 -13.39
C PRO A 55 6.71 8.60 -14.11
N GLU A 56 6.88 8.16 -15.36
CA GLU A 56 5.81 7.45 -16.08
C GLU A 56 5.53 6.07 -15.48
N LEU A 57 6.58 5.33 -15.09
CA LEU A 57 6.43 4.02 -14.45
C LEU A 57 5.81 4.14 -13.05
N LEU A 58 6.17 5.18 -12.31
CA LEU A 58 5.55 5.50 -11.02
C LEU A 58 4.07 5.86 -11.18
N ALA A 59 3.73 6.67 -12.18
CA ALA A 59 2.34 7.01 -12.47
C ALA A 59 1.51 5.78 -12.88
N GLN A 60 2.07 4.88 -13.70
CA GLN A 60 1.43 3.61 -14.06
C GLN A 60 1.22 2.69 -12.84
N LEU A 61 2.22 2.61 -11.96
CA LEU A 61 2.11 1.86 -10.69
C LEU A 61 1.00 2.44 -9.82
N ALA A 62 0.97 3.76 -9.67
CA ALA A 62 -0.04 4.47 -8.89
C ALA A 62 -1.45 4.21 -9.44
N ALA A 63 -1.65 4.33 -10.75
CA ALA A 63 -2.94 4.07 -11.39
C ALA A 63 -3.39 2.61 -11.19
N ALA A 64 -2.51 1.64 -11.44
CA ALA A 64 -2.84 0.21 -11.29
C ALA A 64 -3.12 -0.16 -9.82
N SER A 65 -2.34 0.40 -8.89
CA SER A 65 -2.54 0.20 -7.46
C SER A 65 -3.84 0.83 -6.99
N LEU A 66 -4.17 2.02 -7.51
CA LEU A 66 -5.39 2.74 -7.15
C LEU A 66 -6.65 1.97 -7.53
N GLU A 67 -6.67 1.38 -8.73
CA GLU A 67 -7.80 0.55 -9.17
C GLU A 67 -8.02 -0.65 -8.25
N GLN A 68 -6.94 -1.34 -7.86
CA GLN A 68 -6.99 -2.48 -6.96
C GLN A 68 -7.46 -2.07 -5.56
N ILE A 69 -6.91 -0.98 -5.01
CA ILE A 69 -7.26 -0.47 -3.68
C ILE A 69 -8.75 -0.09 -3.63
N LYS A 70 -9.26 0.61 -4.64
CA LYS A 70 -10.68 1.01 -4.70
C LYS A 70 -11.64 -0.18 -4.66
N HIS A 71 -11.26 -1.32 -5.23
CA HIS A 71 -12.13 -2.51 -5.29
C HIS A 71 -11.98 -3.44 -4.08
N LEU A 72 -10.77 -3.53 -3.51
CA LEU A 72 -10.42 -4.58 -2.55
C LEU A 72 -10.15 -4.06 -1.13
N GLU A 73 -10.08 -2.74 -0.94
CA GLU A 73 -9.87 -2.12 0.38
C GLU A 73 -10.97 -1.08 0.68
N PRO A 74 -12.21 -1.51 1.01
CA PRO A 74 -13.35 -0.62 1.22
C PRO A 74 -13.23 0.26 2.47
N ARG A 75 -12.25 -0.03 3.35
CA ARG A 75 -11.97 0.79 4.54
C ARG A 75 -11.38 2.14 4.18
N LEU A 76 -10.77 2.26 2.98
CA LEU A 76 -10.19 3.49 2.47
C LEU A 76 -11.17 4.23 1.56
N LYS A 77 -11.65 5.38 2.02
CA LYS A 77 -12.43 6.35 1.26
C LYS A 77 -11.49 7.27 0.50
N GLN A 78 -11.88 7.58 -0.74
CA GLN A 78 -11.19 8.53 -1.63
C GLN A 78 -9.66 8.34 -1.72
N PRO A 79 -9.14 7.12 -1.95
CA PRO A 79 -7.70 6.94 -2.11
C PRO A 79 -7.17 7.80 -3.26
N ARG A 80 -6.06 8.49 -3.03
CA ARG A 80 -5.32 9.30 -4.00
C ARG A 80 -3.83 9.08 -3.81
N PHE A 81 -3.10 8.96 -4.91
CA PHE A 81 -1.64 8.91 -4.86
C PHE A 81 -1.05 10.29 -5.10
N GLN A 82 -0.04 10.63 -4.31
CA GLN A 82 0.85 11.75 -4.53
C GLN A 82 2.26 11.19 -4.74
N GLN A 83 2.90 11.59 -5.83
CA GLN A 83 4.30 11.24 -6.09
C GLN A 83 5.20 12.22 -5.34
N GLU A 84 6.12 11.69 -4.55
CA GLU A 84 7.08 12.49 -3.80
C GLU A 84 8.49 11.96 -4.09
N GLN A 85 9.24 12.67 -4.93
CA GLN A 85 10.60 12.33 -5.39
C GLN A 85 10.73 10.86 -5.87
N ASN A 86 11.05 9.95 -4.96
CA ASN A 86 11.31 8.52 -5.21
C ASN A 86 10.30 7.60 -4.49
N LYS A 87 9.18 8.13 -4.02
CA LYS A 87 8.17 7.42 -3.24
C LYS A 87 6.78 7.75 -3.73
N LEU A 88 5.87 6.81 -3.52
CA LEU A 88 4.44 7.03 -3.72
C LEU A 88 3.77 7.13 -2.35
N LEU A 89 3.07 8.23 -2.11
CA LEU A 89 2.26 8.43 -0.93
C LEU A 89 0.80 8.20 -1.30
N LEU A 90 0.16 7.23 -0.64
CA LEU A 90 -1.29 7.08 -0.70
C LEU A 90 -1.90 7.92 0.42
N MET A 91 -2.72 8.88 0.03
CA MET A 91 -3.59 9.64 0.91
C MET A 91 -5.01 9.09 0.79
N ALA A 92 -5.64 8.80 1.91
CA ALA A 92 -7.03 8.35 1.95
C ALA A 92 -7.69 8.79 3.26
N GLU A 93 -9.00 8.68 3.33
CA GLU A 93 -9.75 8.79 4.56
C GLU A 93 -10.19 7.40 5.03
N LEU A 94 -10.13 7.15 6.32
CA LEU A 94 -10.70 5.95 6.91
C LEU A 94 -12.23 6.08 7.02
N ALA A 95 -12.90 4.96 7.29
CA ALA A 95 -14.36 4.93 7.41
C ALA A 95 -14.91 5.89 8.48
N ASP A 96 -14.14 6.13 9.53
CA ASP A 96 -14.38 7.06 10.65
C ASP A 96 -14.09 8.54 10.32
N GLY A 97 -13.60 8.83 9.11
CA GLY A 97 -13.23 10.17 8.66
C GLY A 97 -11.79 10.57 9.02
N SER A 98 -11.02 9.69 9.66
CA SER A 98 -9.62 9.97 10.01
C SER A 98 -8.73 9.94 8.76
N PRO A 99 -7.89 10.96 8.50
CA PRO A 99 -6.95 10.92 7.39
C PRO A 99 -5.85 9.89 7.65
N ILE A 100 -5.58 9.05 6.65
CA ILE A 100 -4.49 8.08 6.66
C ILE A 100 -3.54 8.34 5.49
N GLN A 101 -2.25 8.32 5.79
CA GLN A 101 -1.19 8.39 4.80
C GLN A 101 -0.37 7.10 4.86
N LEU A 102 -0.15 6.48 3.70
CA LEU A 102 0.67 5.28 3.56
C LEU A 102 1.79 5.55 2.55
N SER A 103 3.02 5.25 2.91
CA SER A 103 4.17 5.34 2.00
C SER A 103 4.43 4.01 1.32
N PHE A 104 4.67 4.06 0.02
CA PHE A 104 4.94 2.93 -0.86
C PHE A 104 6.38 3.07 -1.34
N GLN A 105 7.20 2.08 -1.01
CA GLN A 105 8.62 2.04 -1.33
C GLN A 105 8.99 0.65 -1.84
N LEU A 106 9.92 0.50 -2.78
CA LEU A 106 10.48 -0.83 -3.05
C LEU A 106 11.57 -1.16 -2.04
N ASP A 107 11.52 -2.38 -1.53
CA ASP A 107 12.66 -2.99 -0.83
C ASP A 107 13.70 -3.49 -1.84
N ASN A 108 14.89 -3.84 -1.34
CA ASN A 108 16.00 -4.39 -2.11
C ASN A 108 15.62 -5.68 -2.87
N ASN A 109 14.56 -6.37 -2.44
CA ASN A 109 14.01 -7.56 -3.09
C ASN A 109 12.97 -7.24 -4.19
N GLN A 110 12.86 -5.98 -4.64
CA GLN A 110 11.86 -5.50 -5.60
C GLN A 110 10.40 -5.75 -5.16
N LEU A 111 10.19 -5.87 -3.84
CA LEU A 111 8.86 -5.97 -3.23
C LEU A 111 8.40 -4.60 -2.77
N LEU A 112 7.12 -4.32 -2.97
CA LEU A 112 6.49 -3.10 -2.49
C LEU A 112 6.33 -3.20 -0.97
N ARG A 113 7.01 -2.34 -0.22
CA ARG A 113 6.84 -2.11 1.21
C ARG A 113 5.82 -0.99 1.40
N ILE A 114 4.83 -1.23 2.25
CA ILE A 114 3.83 -0.22 2.59
C ILE A 114 3.89 0.06 4.09
N GLN A 115 4.06 1.33 4.45
CA GLN A 115 4.16 1.74 5.84
C GLN A 115 3.27 2.94 6.12
N PRO A 116 2.53 2.94 7.25
CA PRO A 116 1.79 4.12 7.65
C PRO A 116 2.76 5.25 7.98
N VAL A 117 2.52 6.42 7.38
CA VAL A 117 3.20 7.65 7.73
C VAL A 117 2.45 8.24 8.91
N ALA A 118 3.18 8.60 9.97
CA ALA A 118 2.57 9.31 11.08
C ALA A 118 2.09 10.67 10.55
N THR A 119 0.78 10.81 10.32
CA THR A 119 0.14 12.07 10.00
C THR A 119 0.34 12.98 11.21
N SER A 120 1.39 13.80 11.20
CA SER A 120 1.50 14.87 12.16
C SER A 120 0.33 15.81 11.87
N ALA A 121 -0.54 16.03 12.84
CA ALA A 121 -1.75 16.88 12.72
C ALA A 121 -1.48 18.30 12.16
N ARG A 122 -0.20 18.69 12.03
CA ARG A 122 0.27 19.94 11.47
C ARG A 122 0.19 20.05 9.94
N GLU A 123 0.23 18.95 9.18
CA GLU A 123 0.18 18.99 7.71
C GLU A 123 -1.24 18.85 7.13
N ALA A 124 -2.20 18.44 7.95
CA ALA A 124 -3.61 18.34 7.54
C ALA A 124 -4.28 19.71 7.28
N LEU A 125 -3.66 20.82 7.73
CA LEU A 125 -4.21 22.18 7.66
C LEU A 125 -3.67 23.03 6.51
N SER A 126 -2.82 22.49 5.63
CA SER A 126 -2.21 23.26 4.54
C SER A 126 -2.87 23.04 3.16
N TYR A 127 -3.94 22.25 3.10
CA TYR A 127 -4.63 21.90 1.85
C TYR A 127 -6.14 22.13 1.92
N VAL A 128 -6.55 23.30 2.43
CA VAL A 128 -7.90 23.85 2.20
C VAL A 128 -7.85 24.82 1.04
#